data_AF-A0A6M3J119-F1
#
_entry.id   AF-A0A6M3J119-F1
#
_cell.length_a   1.000
_cell.length_b   1.000
_cell.length_c   1.000
_cell.angle_alpha   90.00
_cell.angle_beta   90.00
_cell.angle_gamma   90.00
#
_symmetry.space_group_name_H-M   'P 1'
#
loop_
_entity.id
_entity.type
_entity.pdbx_description
1 polymer ?
#
loop_
_entity_poly.entity_id
_entity_poly.type
_entity_poly.pdbx_seq_one_letter_code
_entity_poly.pdbx_strand_id
1 'polypeptide(L)' 'MKNKADDDGAISGLATKEIRLALGLSQEAWAKRLGVKRVATISRWENGHRAPNEHFHRRIRNAAAEVGVEL' A
#
# COMPACT_ATOMS: atom_id res chain seq x y z
N MET A 1 -19.06 -10.77 -0.66
CA MET A 1 -18.16 -11.29 -1.71
C MET A 1 -16.76 -11.29 -1.11
N LYS A 2 -16.20 -12.46 -0.81
CA LYS A 2 -14.84 -12.59 -0.27
C LYS A 2 -13.87 -12.37 -1.44
N ASN A 3 -13.01 -11.37 -1.35
CA ASN A 3 -12.10 -11.03 -2.44
C ASN A 3 -10.98 -12.06 -2.49
N LYS A 4 -10.84 -12.75 -3.62
CA LYS A 4 -9.84 -13.76 -3.93
C LYS A 4 -8.46 -13.10 -4.15
N ALA A 5 -7.97 -12.33 -3.19
CA ALA A 5 -6.69 -11.61 -3.28
C ALA A 5 -5.73 -11.96 -2.14
N ASP A 6 -6.16 -12.80 -1.19
CA ASP A 6 -5.43 -13.00 0.07
C ASP A 6 -4.39 -14.13 0.00
N ASP A 7 -4.29 -14.90 -1.10
CA ASP A 7 -3.45 -16.13 -1.18
C ASP A 7 -2.22 -16.09 -2.13
N ASP A 8 -2.01 -15.05 -2.95
CA ASP A 8 -0.97 -15.04 -4.01
C ASP A 8 0.13 -13.96 -3.86
N GLY A 9 0.44 -13.51 -2.62
CA GLY A 9 1.48 -12.49 -2.40
C GLY A 9 1.13 -11.08 -2.92
N ALA A 10 -0.17 -10.84 -3.16
CA ALA A 10 -0.69 -9.54 -3.55
C ALA A 10 -0.84 -8.63 -2.33
N ILE A 11 -0.16 -7.48 -2.33
CA ILE A 11 -0.24 -6.54 -1.21
C ILE A 11 -1.62 -5.90 -1.18
N SER A 12 -2.35 -6.07 -0.08
CA SER A 12 -3.66 -5.47 0.11
C SER A 12 -3.54 -3.95 0.34
N GLY A 13 -4.62 -3.24 0.02
CA GLY A 13 -4.71 -1.81 0.31
C GLY A 13 -4.68 -1.48 1.81
N LEU A 14 -5.18 -2.40 2.66
CA LEU A 14 -5.12 -2.27 4.12
C LEU A 14 -3.68 -2.36 4.62
N ALA A 15 -2.88 -3.31 4.13
CA ALA A 15 -1.45 -3.41 4.48
C ALA A 15 -0.69 -2.12 4.09
N THR A 16 -1.01 -1.55 2.92
CA THR A 16 -0.49 -0.23 2.52
C THR A 16 -0.79 0.88 3.55
N LYS A 17 -2.00 0.89 4.12
CA LYS A 17 -2.40 1.89 5.13
C LYS A 17 -1.59 1.74 6.41
N GLU A 18 -1.40 0.52 6.88
CA GLU A 18 -0.69 0.20 8.12
C GLU A 18 0.78 0.63 8.03
N ILE A 19 1.48 0.27 6.95
CA ILE A 19 2.87 0.69 6.70
C ILE A 19 2.99 2.21 6.69
N ARG A 20 2.06 2.89 5.99
CA ARG A 20 2.05 4.35 5.92
C ARG A 20 1.93 4.99 7.30
N LEU A 21 1.01 4.48 8.13
CA LEU A 21 0.78 4.98 9.47
C LEU A 21 1.97 4.68 10.40
N ALA A 22 2.60 3.50 10.28
CA ALA A 22 3.81 3.15 11.02
C ALA A 22 4.99 4.09 10.69
N LEU A 23 5.07 4.56 9.44
CA LEU A 23 6.03 5.58 9.00
C LEU A 23 5.65 7.02 9.37
N GLY A 24 4.49 7.25 10.01
CA GLY A 24 4.01 8.59 10.36
C GLY A 24 3.66 9.48 9.16
N LEU A 25 3.33 8.89 8.00
CA LEU A 25 3.14 9.63 6.75
C LEU A 25 1.66 9.96 6.47
N SER A 26 1.43 11.14 5.91
CA SER A 26 0.14 11.47 5.27
C SER A 26 -0.04 10.68 3.97
N GLN A 27 -1.27 10.58 3.45
CA GLN A 27 -1.53 9.94 2.14
C GLN A 27 -0.79 10.64 1.01
N GLU A 28 -0.60 11.97 1.10
CA GLU A 28 0.16 12.74 0.12
C GLU A 28 1.66 12.44 0.18
N ALA A 29 2.24 12.41 1.37
CA ALA A 29 3.65 12.05 1.55
C ALA A 29 3.91 10.60 1.10
N TRP A 30 2.95 9.71 1.34
CA TRP A 30 3.01 8.34 0.87
C TRP A 30 2.91 8.22 -0.66
N ALA A 31 1.99 8.98 -1.29
CA ALA A 31 1.90 9.05 -2.74
C ALA A 31 3.22 9.51 -3.35
N LYS A 32 3.83 10.57 -2.80
CA LYS A 32 5.13 11.10 -3.23
C LYS A 32 6.22 10.04 -3.11
N ARG A 33 6.29 9.33 -1.97
CA ARG A 33 7.27 8.26 -1.72
C ARG A 33 7.14 7.10 -2.70
N LEU A 34 5.91 6.67 -2.97
CA LEU A 34 5.62 5.61 -3.94
C LEU A 34 5.68 6.06 -5.41
N GLY A 35 5.88 7.36 -5.68
CA GLY A 35 5.83 7.90 -7.05
C GLY A 35 4.43 7.88 -7.67
N VAL A 36 3.38 7.85 -6.85
CA VAL A 36 1.98 7.91 -7.27
C VAL A 36 1.60 9.37 -7.47
N LYS A 37 1.18 9.73 -8.69
CA LYS A 37 0.87 11.13 -9.05
C LYS A 37 -0.36 11.71 -8.35
N ARG A 38 -1.31 10.88 -7.90
CA ARG A 38 -2.61 11.32 -7.36
C ARG A 38 -2.86 10.69 -5.99
N VAL A 39 -3.09 11.52 -4.98
CA VAL A 39 -3.44 11.08 -3.61
C VAL A 39 -4.72 10.23 -3.61
N ALA A 40 -5.67 10.52 -4.51
CA ALA A 40 -6.90 9.74 -4.66
C ALA A 40 -6.65 8.25 -4.99
N THR A 41 -5.52 7.91 -5.63
CA THR A 41 -5.15 6.51 -5.87
C THR A 41 -4.79 5.81 -4.56
N ILE A 42 -4.06 6.48 -3.66
CA ILE A 42 -3.74 5.96 -2.32
C ILE A 42 -5.03 5.74 -1.52
N SER A 43 -5.92 6.73 -1.50
CA SER A 43 -7.21 6.60 -0.81
C SER A 43 -8.04 5.41 -1.31
N ARG A 44 -8.09 5.18 -2.63
CA ARG A 44 -8.78 4.01 -3.20
C ARG A 44 -8.14 2.68 -2.78
N TRP A 45 -6.82 2.64 -2.64
CA TRP A 45 -6.14 1.47 -2.11
C TRP A 45 -6.52 1.23 -0.66
N GLU A 46 -6.30 2.22 0.19
CA GLU A 46 -6.50 2.09 1.64
C GLU A 46 -7.95 1.82 2.06
N ASN A 47 -8.92 2.15 1.21
CA ASN A 47 -10.34 1.86 1.43
C ASN A 47 -10.82 0.59 0.71
N GLY A 48 -9.92 -0.19 0.11
CA GLY A 48 -10.24 -1.47 -0.53
C GLY A 48 -11.00 -1.35 -1.86
N HIS A 49 -11.16 -0.14 -2.41
CA HIS A 49 -11.77 0.05 -3.73
C HIS A 49 -10.93 -0.54 -4.87
N ARG A 50 -9.60 -0.63 -4.67
CA ARG A 50 -8.67 -1.26 -5.62
C ARG A 50 -7.41 -1.72 -4.89
N ALA A 51 -6.76 -2.78 -5.33
CA ALA A 51 -5.41 -3.11 -4.85
C ALA A 51 -4.32 -2.29 -5.59
N PRO A 52 -3.16 -2.03 -4.96
CA PRO A 52 -1.95 -1.64 -5.68
C PRO A 52 -1.61 -2.68 -6.75
N ASN A 53 -1.17 -2.22 -7.92
CA ASN A 53 -0.67 -3.13 -8.96
C ASN A 53 0.79 -3.53 -8.67
N GLU A 54 1.29 -4.52 -9.42
CA GLU A 54 2.62 -5.10 -9.26
C GLU A 54 3.75 -4.07 -9.29
N HIS A 55 3.62 -3.00 -10.09
CA HIS A 55 4.61 -1.92 -10.16
C HIS A 55 4.88 -1.28 -8.79
N PHE A 56 3.87 -1.20 -7.92
CA PHE A 56 4.00 -0.62 -6.59
C PHE A 56 4.36 -1.64 -5.52
N HIS A 57 4.16 -2.95 -5.75
CA HIS A 57 4.40 -3.99 -4.74
C HIS A 57 5.84 -3.94 -4.21
N ARG A 58 6.85 -3.87 -5.09
CA ARG A 58 8.25 -3.78 -4.66
C ARG A 58 8.52 -2.57 -3.75
N ARG A 59 7.93 -1.41 -4.08
CA ARG A 59 8.13 -0.17 -3.31
C ARG A 59 7.46 -0.25 -1.95
N ILE A 60 6.29 -0.90 -1.89
CA ILE A 60 5.57 -1.13 -0.64
C ILE A 60 6.31 -2.15 0.24
N ARG A 61 6.83 -3.26 -0.32
CA ARG A 61 7.65 -4.23 0.46
C ARG A 61 8.90 -3.59 1.05
N ASN A 62 9.61 -2.76 0.28
CA ASN A 62 10.78 -2.05 0.80
C ASN A 62 10.42 -1.16 2.00
N ALA A 63 9.30 -0.44 1.91
CA ALA A 63 8.82 0.38 3.01
C ALA A 63 8.32 -0.45 4.21
N ALA A 64 7.76 -1.64 3.96
CA ALA A 64 7.34 -2.58 5.01
C ALA A 64 8.56 -3.10 5.80
N ALA A 65 9.64 -3.46 5.09
CA ALA A 65 10.89 -3.88 5.72
C ALA A 65 11.49 -2.81 6.64
N GLU A 66 11.34 -1.52 6.31
CA GLU A 66 11.80 -0.40 7.16
C GLU A 66 11.05 -0.30 8.50
N VAL A 67 9.80 -0.79 8.56
CA VAL A 67 8.99 -0.81 9.77
C VAL A 67 8.91 -2.20 10.42
N GLY A 68 9.74 -3.15 9.95
CA GLY A 68 9.79 -4.51 10.49
C GLY A 68 8.57 -5.38 10.16
N VAL A 69 7.84 -5.06 9.09
CA VAL A 69 6.70 -5.83 8.60
C VAL A 69 7.15 -6.64 7.36
N GLU A 70 7.02 -7.97 7.40
CA GLU A 70 7.19 -8.83 6.23
C GLU A 70 5.86 -9.03 5.50
N LEU A 71 5.87 -8.89 4.15
CA LEU A 71 4.70 -8.94 3.26
C LEU A 71 4.96 -9.82 2.03
#